data_AF-A0A941UYD0-F1
#
_entry.id   AF-A0A941UYD0-F1
#
_cell.length_a   1.000
_cell.length_b   1.000
_cell.length_c   1.000
_cell.angle_alpha   90.00
_cell.angle_beta   90.00
_cell.angle_gamma   90.00
#
_symmetry.space_group_name_H-M   'P 1'
#
loop_
_entity.id
_entity.type
_entity.pdbx_description
1 polymer ?
#
loop_
_entity_poly.entity_id
_entity_poly.type
_entity_poly.pdbx_seq_one_letter_code
_entity_poly.pdbx_strand_id
1 'polypeptide(L)'
;MDALACFRRALKSALRAVVLALPAAALPFGGPLPYASTPQNPDYIAGESAIQAKDWAGAIGYFSRLTDDAFRHYDKALALDPKHRGAHEYIGEAYLIAGDLAKAEEHLAILDKLCFFGCEEYSELKKKIAEYKRKQ
;
A
#
# COMPACT_ATOMS: atom_id res chain seq x y z
N MET A 1 -38.43 -2.32 49.81
CA MET A 1 -38.71 -2.61 48.38
C MET A 1 -38.00 -1.55 47.57
N ASP A 2 -36.84 -1.87 47.01
CA ASP A 2 -35.86 -0.88 46.60
C ASP A 2 -36.23 -0.17 45.29
N ALA A 3 -36.42 1.15 45.37
CA ALA A 3 -36.69 2.03 44.23
C ALA A 3 -35.62 1.93 43.12
N LEU A 4 -34.39 1.56 43.49
CA LEU A 4 -33.28 1.32 42.57
C LEU A 4 -33.51 0.13 41.63
N ALA A 5 -34.24 -0.90 42.10
CA ALA A 5 -34.54 -2.09 41.30
C ALA A 5 -35.58 -1.81 40.21
N CYS A 6 -36.58 -0.97 40.50
CA CYS A 6 -37.56 -0.50 39.50
C CYS A 6 -36.88 0.33 38.40
N PHE A 7 -35.98 1.24 38.76
CA PHE A 7 -35.29 2.10 37.80
C PHE A 7 -34.38 1.31 36.86
N ARG A 8 -33.63 0.33 37.40
CA ARG A 8 -32.79 -0.58 36.59
C ARG A 8 -33.61 -1.46 35.64
N ARG A 9 -34.81 -1.87 36.05
CA ARG A 9 -35.70 -2.67 35.20
C ARG A 9 -36.32 -1.82 34.09
N ALA A 10 -36.71 -0.58 34.39
CA ALA A 10 -37.22 0.37 33.39
C ALA A 10 -36.15 0.72 32.31
N LEU A 11 -34.90 0.95 32.72
CA LEU A 11 -33.79 1.21 31.78
C LEU A 11 -33.49 0.02 30.85
N LYS A 12 -33.48 -1.21 31.38
CA LYS A 12 -33.26 -2.42 30.57
C LYS A 12 -34.39 -2.66 29.55
N SER A 13 -35.63 -2.31 29.90
CA SER A 13 -36.78 -2.39 29.00
C SER A 13 -36.73 -1.33 27.89
N ALA A 14 -36.24 -0.13 28.19
CA ALA A 14 -36.11 0.96 27.20
C ALA A 14 -34.90 0.78 26.26
N LEU A 15 -33.78 0.24 26.73
CA LEU A 15 -32.60 0.02 25.88
C LEU A 15 -32.82 -1.05 24.79
N ARG A 16 -33.70 -2.04 25.04
CA ARG A 16 -34.04 -3.07 24.05
C ARG A 16 -34.80 -2.52 22.83
N ALA A 17 -35.42 -1.35 22.95
CA ALA A 17 -36.16 -0.71 21.85
C ALA A 17 -35.31 0.29 21.05
N VAL A 18 -34.15 0.74 21.56
CA VAL A 18 -33.27 1.69 20.86
C VAL A 18 -32.30 1.00 19.88
N VAL A 19 -32.13 -0.32 19.98
CA VAL A 19 -31.28 -1.10 19.06
C VAL A 19 -32.01 -1.51 17.76
N LEU A 20 -33.34 -1.36 17.69
CA LEU A 20 -34.15 -1.84 16.56
C LEU A 20 -34.50 -0.77 15.50
N ALA A 21 -33.93 0.43 15.59
CA ALA A 21 -34.26 1.52 14.67
C ALA A 21 -33.04 2.31 14.16
N LEU A 22 -31.83 1.73 14.16
CA LEU A 22 -30.86 2.18 13.16
C LEU A 22 -31.30 1.54 11.83
N PRO A 23 -31.70 2.33 10.82
CA PRO A 23 -31.73 1.77 9.48
C PRO A 23 -30.32 1.24 9.24
N ALA A 24 -30.22 0.03 8.68
CA ALA A 24 -29.04 -0.36 7.95
C ALA A 24 -28.95 0.59 6.75
N ALA A 25 -28.54 1.84 7.00
CA ALA A 25 -28.00 2.70 6.00
C ALA A 25 -26.75 1.96 5.56
N ALA A 26 -26.90 1.21 4.48
CA ALA A 26 -25.79 0.80 3.65
C ALA A 26 -24.95 2.06 3.49
N LEU A 27 -23.83 2.12 4.22
CA LEU A 27 -22.84 3.12 3.94
C LEU A 27 -22.57 2.97 2.43
N PRO A 28 -22.63 4.04 1.63
CA PRO A 28 -22.33 3.96 0.20
C PRO A 28 -20.86 3.55 -0.09
N PHE A 29 -20.11 3.20 0.95
CA PHE A 29 -18.74 2.69 0.95
C PHE A 29 -18.63 1.28 1.57
N GLY A 30 -19.70 0.48 1.53
CA GLY A 30 -19.70 -0.93 1.97
C GLY A 30 -19.50 -1.95 0.85
N GLY A 31 -19.16 -1.52 -0.37
CA GLY A 31 -18.68 -2.42 -1.42
C GLY A 31 -17.20 -2.76 -1.19
N PRO A 32 -16.71 -3.95 -1.61
CA PRO A 32 -15.27 -4.22 -1.59
C PRO A 32 -14.56 -3.03 -2.26
N LEU A 33 -13.49 -2.54 -1.63
CA LEU A 33 -12.64 -1.54 -2.26
C LEU A 33 -12.36 -2.01 -3.70
N PRO A 34 -12.46 -1.15 -4.72
CA PRO A 34 -12.03 -1.52 -6.08
C PRO A 34 -10.54 -1.89 -6.13
N TYR A 35 -9.81 -1.58 -5.05
CA TYR A 35 -8.44 -2.00 -4.77
C TYR A 35 -8.35 -3.05 -3.64
N ALA A 36 -9.33 -3.94 -3.49
CA ALA A 36 -9.06 -5.23 -2.89
C ALA A 36 -8.24 -6.01 -3.92
N SER A 37 -6.92 -5.88 -3.87
CA SER A 37 -5.98 -6.67 -4.66
C SER A 37 -6.19 -8.15 -4.33
N THR A 38 -7.10 -8.81 -5.06
CA THR A 38 -6.93 -10.24 -5.24
C THR A 38 -5.58 -10.40 -5.92
N PRO A 39 -4.64 -11.20 -5.38
CA PRO A 39 -3.38 -11.39 -6.06
C PRO A 39 -3.67 -12.14 -7.36
N GLN A 40 -3.62 -11.48 -8.52
CA GLN A 40 -3.73 -12.18 -9.81
C GLN A 40 -2.37 -12.56 -10.37
N ASN A 41 -1.26 -12.06 -9.81
CA ASN A 41 0.05 -12.46 -10.28
C ASN A 41 0.33 -13.90 -9.80
N PRO A 42 0.50 -14.88 -10.71
CA PRO A 42 0.74 -16.27 -10.33
C PRO A 42 1.99 -16.44 -9.48
N ASP A 43 3.01 -15.59 -9.66
CA ASP A 43 4.22 -15.64 -8.85
C ASP A 43 3.96 -15.15 -7.42
N TYR A 44 3.07 -14.18 -7.21
CA TYR A 44 2.67 -13.79 -5.85
C TYR A 44 1.93 -14.92 -5.14
N ILE A 45 0.94 -15.53 -5.81
CA ILE A 45 0.15 -16.65 -5.25
C ILE A 45 1.07 -17.83 -4.91
N ALA A 46 1.99 -18.16 -5.81
CA ALA A 46 2.94 -19.23 -5.61
C ALA A 46 3.96 -18.91 -4.51
N GLY A 47 4.39 -17.65 -4.38
CA GLY A 47 5.22 -17.17 -3.28
C GLY A 47 4.55 -17.33 -1.91
N GLU A 48 3.28 -16.92 -1.78
CA GLU A 48 2.50 -17.12 -0.55
C GLU A 48 2.32 -18.61 -0.20
N SER A 49 2.07 -19.44 -1.21
CA SER A 49 1.95 -20.89 -1.05
C SER A 49 3.28 -21.50 -0.58
N ALA A 50 4.41 -21.03 -1.11
CA ALA A 50 5.75 -21.47 -0.71
C ALA A 50 6.06 -21.08 0.76
N ILE A 51 5.64 -19.90 1.22
CA ILE A 51 5.74 -19.51 2.64
C ILE A 51 4.99 -20.50 3.53
N GLN A 52 3.75 -20.85 3.16
CA GLN A 52 2.94 -21.82 3.92
C GLN A 52 3.56 -23.22 3.94
N ALA A 53 4.24 -23.60 2.85
CA ALA A 53 5.00 -24.83 2.75
C ALA A 53 6.36 -24.79 3.47
N LYS A 54 6.74 -23.66 4.09
CA LYS A 54 8.07 -23.39 4.66
C LYS A 54 9.21 -23.51 3.64
N ASP A 55 8.89 -23.37 2.37
CA ASP A 55 9.88 -23.28 1.28
C ASP A 55 10.31 -21.81 1.13
N TRP A 56 11.21 -21.38 2.00
CA TRP A 56 11.73 -20.02 2.00
C TRP A 56 12.49 -19.69 0.72
N ALA A 57 13.23 -20.65 0.16
CA ALA A 57 14.01 -20.45 -1.06
C ALA A 57 13.09 -20.29 -2.28
N GLY A 58 12.06 -21.13 -2.40
CA GLY A 58 11.03 -20.99 -3.43
C GLY A 58 10.29 -19.67 -3.31
N ALA A 59 9.86 -19.31 -2.09
CA ALA A 59 9.20 -18.03 -1.82
C ALA A 59 10.05 -16.85 -2.30
N ILE A 60 11.34 -16.80 -1.91
CA ILE A 60 12.27 -15.76 -2.36
C ILE A 60 12.34 -15.73 -3.89
N GLY A 61 12.47 -16.89 -4.56
CA GLY A 61 12.54 -16.95 -6.01
C GLY A 61 11.27 -16.48 -6.74
N TYR A 62 10.09 -16.67 -6.15
CA TYR A 62 8.85 -16.11 -6.67
C TYR A 62 8.78 -14.58 -6.48
N PHE A 63 9.09 -14.08 -5.28
CA PHE A 63 9.05 -12.64 -5.01
C PHE A 63 10.11 -11.86 -5.77
N SER A 64 11.29 -12.44 -6.01
CA SER A 64 12.32 -11.82 -6.86
C SER A 64 11.82 -11.56 -8.29
N ARG A 65 11.06 -12.50 -8.87
CA ARG A 65 10.47 -12.32 -10.21
C ARG A 65 9.43 -11.21 -10.27
N LEU A 66 8.67 -11.02 -9.19
CA LEU A 66 7.74 -9.88 -9.09
C LEU A 66 8.48 -8.54 -9.11
N THR A 67 9.65 -8.47 -8.47
CA THR A 67 10.50 -7.28 -8.50
C THR A 67 11.02 -7.01 -9.91
N ASP A 68 11.48 -8.03 -10.62
CA ASP A 68 11.91 -7.90 -12.03
C ASP A 68 10.77 -7.43 -12.94
N ASP A 69 9.57 -8.00 -12.77
CA ASP A 69 8.39 -7.57 -13.52
C ASP A 69 7.98 -6.12 -13.20
N ALA A 70 8.11 -5.68 -11.95
CA ALA A 70 7.83 -4.30 -11.56
C ALA A 70 8.74 -3.31 -12.32
N PHE A 71 10.05 -3.58 -12.41
CA PHE A 71 10.96 -2.74 -13.21
C PHE A 71 10.54 -2.68 -14.68
N ARG A 72 10.15 -3.81 -15.27
CA ARG A 72 9.64 -3.83 -16.66
C ARG A 72 8.37 -3.00 -16.85
N HIS A 73 7.51 -2.94 -15.84
CA HIS A 73 6.32 -2.10 -15.89
C HIS A 73 6.65 -0.61 -15.80
N TYR A 74 7.59 -0.23 -14.93
CA TYR A 74 8.08 1.16 -14.87
C TYR A 74 8.79 1.57 -16.16
N ASP A 75 9.62 0.70 -16.74
CA ASP A 75 10.27 0.96 -18.02
C ASP A 75 9.26 1.20 -19.13
N LYS A 76 8.18 0.40 -19.19
CA LYS A 76 7.08 0.63 -20.14
C LYS A 76 6.37 1.95 -19.89
N ALA A 77 6.10 2.29 -18.63
CA ALA A 77 5.46 3.56 -18.27
C ALA A 77 6.32 4.75 -18.71
N LEU A 78 7.62 4.69 -18.45
CA LEU A 78 8.58 5.74 -18.83
C LEU A 78 8.88 5.78 -20.34
N ALA A 79 8.73 4.66 -21.04
CA ALA A 79 8.79 4.64 -22.50
C ALA A 79 7.57 5.35 -23.13
N LEU A 80 6.39 5.27 -22.49
CA LEU A 80 5.18 5.95 -22.94
C LEU A 80 5.17 7.44 -22.54
N ASP A 81 5.53 7.75 -21.31
CA ASP A 81 5.68 9.11 -20.80
C ASP A 81 7.01 9.25 -20.04
N PRO A 82 8.07 9.72 -20.71
CA PRO A 82 9.37 9.96 -20.09
C PRO A 82 9.37 11.06 -19.01
N LYS A 83 8.26 11.78 -18.83
CA LYS A 83 8.10 12.82 -17.80
C LYS A 83 7.13 12.40 -16.70
N HIS A 84 6.73 11.14 -16.66
CA HIS A 84 5.80 10.64 -15.67
C HIS A 84 6.42 10.67 -14.28
N ARG A 85 6.14 11.72 -13.52
CA ARG A 85 6.72 11.99 -12.19
C ARG A 85 6.55 10.82 -11.22
N GLY A 86 5.33 10.32 -11.06
CA GLY A 86 5.07 9.17 -10.19
C GLY A 86 5.84 7.90 -10.60
N ALA A 87 6.09 7.67 -11.89
CA ALA A 87 6.86 6.51 -12.34
C ALA A 87 8.34 6.67 -11.97
N HIS A 88 8.90 7.89 -12.08
CA HIS A 88 10.26 8.17 -11.59
C HIS A 88 10.38 8.03 -10.06
N GLU A 89 9.38 8.44 -9.28
CA GLU A 89 9.36 8.23 -7.83
C GLU A 89 9.34 6.74 -7.50
N TYR A 90 8.33 6.01 -7.99
CA TYR A 90 8.14 4.61 -7.62
C TYR A 90 9.29 3.71 -8.06
N ILE A 91 9.83 3.89 -9.27
CA ILE A 91 11.00 3.11 -9.71
C ILE A 91 12.25 3.48 -8.89
N GLY A 92 12.41 4.74 -8.50
CA GLY A 92 13.49 5.19 -7.62
C GLY A 92 13.42 4.52 -6.24
N GLU A 93 12.23 4.39 -5.67
CA GLU A 93 12.02 3.64 -4.43
C GLU A 93 12.27 2.15 -4.59
N ALA A 94 11.83 1.56 -5.71
CA ALA A 94 12.10 0.16 -6.01
C ALA A 94 13.61 -0.12 -6.09
N TYR A 95 14.40 0.80 -6.66
CA TYR A 95 15.86 0.70 -6.67
C TYR A 95 16.47 0.76 -5.27
N LEU A 96 15.92 1.56 -4.34
CA LEU A 96 16.38 1.54 -2.94
C LEU A 96 16.13 0.17 -2.29
N ILE A 97 14.97 -0.45 -2.53
CA ILE A 97 14.65 -1.79 -2.03
C ILE A 97 15.61 -2.83 -2.62
N ALA A 98 15.95 -2.70 -3.91
CA ALA A 98 16.90 -3.57 -4.60
C ALA A 98 18.37 -3.33 -4.21
N GLY A 99 18.65 -2.27 -3.43
CA GLY A 99 20.01 -1.94 -3.01
C GLY A 99 20.81 -1.07 -3.98
N ASP A 100 20.18 -0.58 -5.04
CA ASP A 100 20.82 0.27 -6.05
C ASP A 100 20.55 1.75 -5.76
N LEU A 101 21.33 2.30 -4.83
CA LEU A 101 21.25 3.72 -4.48
C LEU A 101 21.55 4.65 -5.68
N ALA A 102 22.48 4.25 -6.55
CA ALA A 102 22.88 5.08 -7.68
C ALA A 102 21.71 5.28 -8.65
N LYS A 103 20.98 4.21 -8.97
CA LYS A 103 19.78 4.30 -9.81
C LYS A 103 18.67 5.13 -9.17
N ALA A 104 18.45 4.99 -7.86
CA ALA A 104 17.48 5.83 -7.16
C ALA A 104 17.82 7.33 -7.28
N GLU A 105 19.10 7.70 -7.17
CA GLU A 105 19.56 9.08 -7.33
C GLU A 105 19.44 9.61 -8.77
N GLU A 106 19.63 8.76 -9.79
CA GLU A 106 19.36 9.13 -11.19
C GLU A 106 17.90 9.58 -11.37
N HIS A 107 16.95 8.82 -10.83
CA HIS A 107 15.53 9.17 -10.90
C HIS A 107 15.18 10.43 -10.10
N LEU A 108 15.83 10.65 -8.95
CA LEU A 108 15.69 11.90 -8.20
C LEU A 108 16.19 13.11 -9.01
N ALA A 109 17.32 12.98 -9.71
CA ALA A 109 17.86 14.05 -10.55
C ALA A 109 16.97 14.35 -11.76
N ILE A 110 16.25 13.36 -12.28
CA ILE A 110 15.23 13.60 -13.32
C ILE A 110 14.05 14.36 -12.72
N LEU A 111 13.54 13.95 -11.57
CA LEU A 111 12.46 14.66 -10.87
C LEU A 111 12.83 16.10 -10.53
N ASP A 112 14.07 16.37 -10.12
CA ASP A 112 14.58 17.73 -9.86
C ASP A 112 14.41 18.64 -11.09
N LYS A 113 14.69 18.11 -12.29
CA LYS A 113 14.53 18.83 -13.56
C LYS A 113 13.06 18.99 -13.96
N LEU A 114 12.23 17.98 -13.70
CA LEU A 114 10.80 18.00 -14.04
C LEU A 114 10.00 18.89 -13.10
N CYS A 115 10.42 19.01 -11.85
CA CYS A 115 9.70 19.68 -10.77
C CYS A 115 10.37 21.00 -10.37
N PHE A 116 10.41 21.97 -11.30
CA PHE A 116 11.08 23.26 -11.07
C PHE A 116 10.57 24.05 -9.86
N PHE A 117 9.26 23.97 -9.55
CA PHE A 117 8.66 24.58 -8.35
C PHE A 117 8.51 23.59 -7.18
N GLY A 118 9.15 22.42 -7.28
CA GLY A 118 8.92 21.29 -6.40
C GLY A 118 7.67 20.50 -6.76
N CYS A 119 7.67 19.24 -6.35
CA CYS A 119 6.53 18.34 -6.44
C CYS A 119 6.60 17.32 -5.28
N GLU A 120 5.48 16.66 -5.01
CA GLU A 120 5.39 15.64 -3.96
C GLU A 120 6.34 14.49 -4.23
N GLU A 121 6.38 14.04 -5.49
CA GLU A 121 7.19 12.90 -5.95
C GLU A 121 8.69 13.08 -5.71
N TYR A 122 9.20 14.30 -5.97
CA TYR A 122 10.59 14.65 -5.67
C TYR A 122 10.87 14.62 -4.16
N SER A 123 9.96 15.19 -3.38
CA SER A 123 10.13 15.36 -1.94
C SER A 123 10.12 14.01 -1.22
N GLU A 124 9.23 13.11 -1.62
CA GLU A 124 9.12 11.76 -1.09
C GLU A 124 10.33 10.90 -1.46
N LEU A 125 10.73 10.87 -2.74
CA LEU A 125 11.92 10.10 -3.14
C LEU A 125 13.18 10.63 -2.44
N LYS A 126 13.34 11.95 -2.33
CA LYS A 126 14.48 12.57 -1.63
C LYS A 126 14.53 12.17 -0.16
N LYS A 127 13.37 12.15 0.51
CA LYS A 127 13.26 11.72 1.90
C LYS A 127 13.63 10.24 2.06
N LYS A 128 13.14 9.36 1.17
CA LYS A 128 13.44 7.92 1.20
C LYS A 128 14.92 7.63 0.93
N ILE A 129 15.54 8.34 -0.02
CA ILE A 129 17.01 8.28 -0.24
C ILE A 129 17.76 8.71 1.02
N ALA A 130 17.36 9.81 1.65
CA ALA A 130 18.00 10.27 2.88
C ALA A 130 17.84 9.28 4.03
N GLU A 131 16.67 8.66 4.18
CA GLU A 131 16.40 7.59 5.15
C GLU A 131 17.25 6.35 4.90
N TYR A 132 17.35 5.92 3.64
CA TYR A 132 18.17 4.79 3.22
C TYR A 132 19.65 4.99 3.59
N LYS A 133 20.21 6.16 3.27
CA LYS A 133 21.60 6.51 3.60
C LYS A 133 21.92 6.57 5.09
N ARG A 134 20.92 6.80 5.96
CA ARG A 134 21.12 6.81 7.42
C ARG A 134 21.11 5.40 8.03
N LYS A 135 20.57 4.41 7.33
CA LYS A 135 20.45 3.03 7.80
C LYS A 135 21.65 2.17 7.39
N GLN A 136 22.44 2.62 6.41
CA GLN A 136 23.71 2.02 6.04
C GLN A 136 24.84 2.57 6.91
#